data_AF-A0A8T0M374-F1
#
_entry.id   AF-A0A8T0M374-F1
#
_cell.length_a   1.000
_cell.length_b   1.000
_cell.length_c   1.000
_cell.angle_alpha   90.00
_cell.angle_beta   90.00
_cell.angle_gamma   90.00
#
_symmetry.space_group_name_H-M   'P 1'
#
loop_
_entity.id
_entity.type
_entity.pdbx_description
1 polymer ?
#
loop_
_entity_poly.entity_id
_entity_poly.type
_entity_poly.pdbx_seq_one_letter_code
_entity_poly.pdbx_strand_id
1 'polypeptide(L)'
;MEKERQKRYKYFHHQRDFVQALTDISERMRAVDPPQNRKKLLPDELKALVIPDMAYVPLGRVSDPFNRITRVLTDEGTVFSTHSRAPCLLCFEVIGDQVNSAGHRSVATTKAEGRGTRESMSLSSSGSSLTNLETEVASYIKKFAINGQLICVENPSAPDEDEDDDPAIGNSIGDNRLSSDSPAVALQDVASPLNSPSTTTSSLGGVEDSLNSVDSASELSLIRSYSKTAYEMGLSKLLSATETFGESWQAKKERIRASSPYGNLPGWNVISLISKSNDDIRQEVFAMQLITTFQTIFQESGLPLWLRPYRIVSTGRTSGLLETITDAQSLDALKKRSGYAGLRAHFESTYGAGEAFKKAQRNFLHSLAAYSVVCYLLQIKDRHNGNILLDTEGHLVHIDFGFMLGIAPGGNWSFETAPFKLTKEMVTVLGGVSSALFGEFVQLVALGLLAAQTHAEKVVALVEIMMHNSTFPCFQGRDVSRDLQKLRSRFLLHRSTEKTVKTVVKMIRASYKNKWTKRYDQFQKITNGIVP
;
A
#
# COMPACT_ATOMS: atom_id res chain seq x y z
N MET A 1 -40.70 22.46 6.66
CA MET A 1 -40.32 22.33 5.24
C MET A 1 -39.25 23.36 4.85
N GLU A 2 -39.59 24.60 4.43
CA GLU A 2 -38.58 25.51 3.84
C GLU A 2 -37.40 25.87 4.78
N LYS A 3 -37.68 26.23 6.03
CA LYS A 3 -36.64 26.49 7.05
C LYS A 3 -35.72 25.28 7.29
N GLU A 4 -36.20 24.05 7.07
CA GLU A 4 -35.40 22.83 7.22
C GLU A 4 -34.59 22.53 5.96
N ARG A 5 -35.17 22.79 4.77
CA ARG A 5 -34.45 22.77 3.49
C ARG A 5 -33.25 23.71 3.54
N GLN A 6 -33.46 24.95 4.00
CA GLN A 6 -32.38 25.92 4.15
C GLN A 6 -31.33 25.52 5.19
N LYS A 7 -31.72 24.86 6.30
CA LYS A 7 -30.76 24.29 7.27
C LYS A 7 -29.92 23.18 6.63
N ARG A 8 -30.55 22.20 5.97
CA ARG A 8 -29.86 21.10 5.28
C ARG A 8 -28.90 21.61 4.20
N TYR A 9 -29.34 22.60 3.42
CA TYR A 9 -28.51 23.29 2.42
C TYR A 9 -27.25 23.90 3.06
N LYS A 10 -27.41 24.72 4.13
CA LYS A 10 -26.28 25.29 4.86
C LYS A 10 -25.33 24.23 5.41
N TYR A 11 -25.84 23.17 6.04
CA TYR A 11 -25.01 22.09 6.56
C TYR A 11 -24.20 21.37 5.48
N PHE A 12 -24.82 21.07 4.32
CA PHE A 12 -24.12 20.43 3.21
C PHE A 12 -22.99 21.32 2.66
N HIS A 13 -23.26 22.61 2.45
CA HIS A 13 -22.25 23.56 1.99
C HIS A 13 -21.11 23.72 2.99
N HIS A 14 -21.42 23.97 4.26
CA HIS A 14 -20.38 24.11 5.30
C HIS A 14 -19.53 22.83 5.45
N GLN A 15 -20.14 21.64 5.34
CA GLN A 15 -19.40 20.37 5.38
C GLN A 15 -18.50 20.19 4.16
N ARG A 16 -18.97 20.51 2.95
CA ARG A 16 -18.16 20.45 1.73
C ARG A 16 -16.97 21.40 1.82
N ASP A 17 -17.21 22.63 2.25
CA ASP A 17 -16.20 23.69 2.32
C ASP A 17 -15.16 23.37 3.43
N PHE A 18 -15.59 22.77 4.55
CA PHE A 18 -14.69 22.21 5.57
C PHE A 18 -13.84 21.05 5.03
N VAL A 19 -14.42 20.09 4.30
CA VAL A 19 -13.68 18.98 3.69
C VAL A 19 -12.64 19.48 2.66
N GLN A 20 -12.97 20.53 1.91
CA GLN A 20 -12.01 21.20 1.03
C GLN A 20 -10.88 21.85 1.84
N ALA A 21 -11.19 22.58 2.92
CA ALA A 21 -10.18 23.18 3.79
C ALA A 21 -9.20 22.14 4.40
N LEU A 22 -9.69 20.92 4.71
CA LEU A 22 -8.84 19.81 5.17
C LEU A 22 -7.82 19.35 4.10
N THR A 23 -8.17 19.39 2.81
CA THR A 23 -7.23 19.05 1.73
C THR A 23 -6.35 20.21 1.33
N ASP A 24 -6.84 21.44 1.44
CA ASP A 24 -6.06 22.66 1.19
C ASP A 24 -4.92 22.84 2.19
N ILE A 25 -5.03 22.34 3.43
CA ILE A 25 -3.92 22.32 4.40
C ILE A 25 -2.70 21.58 3.82
N SER A 26 -2.90 20.40 3.24
CA SER A 26 -1.81 19.64 2.60
C SER A 26 -1.23 20.36 1.39
N GLU A 27 -2.07 21.09 0.64
CA GLU A 27 -1.65 21.86 -0.52
C GLU A 27 -0.81 23.09 -0.14
N ARG A 28 -1.21 23.81 0.92
CA ARG A 28 -0.41 24.91 1.49
C ARG A 28 0.89 24.39 2.10
N MET A 29 0.87 23.26 2.81
CA MET A 29 2.10 22.60 3.28
C MET A 29 3.01 22.18 2.13
N ARG A 30 2.49 21.73 0.98
CA ARG A 30 3.31 21.42 -0.19
C ARG A 30 4.05 22.66 -0.71
N ALA A 31 3.40 23.82 -0.70
CA ALA A 31 3.95 25.09 -1.14
C ALA A 31 4.98 25.74 -0.17
N VAL A 32 5.11 25.24 1.07
CA VAL A 32 6.15 25.70 2.00
C VAL A 32 7.53 25.25 1.53
N ASP A 33 8.39 26.25 1.31
CA ASP A 33 9.82 26.13 1.07
C ASP A 33 10.60 26.93 2.15
N PRO A 34 11.73 26.43 2.68
CA PRO A 34 12.27 25.08 2.50
C PRO A 34 11.39 24.00 3.17
N PRO A 35 11.27 22.77 2.62
CA PRO A 35 10.34 21.73 3.09
C PRO A 35 10.47 21.34 4.57
N GLN A 36 11.63 21.58 5.18
CA GLN A 36 11.90 21.34 6.60
C GLN A 36 11.00 22.21 7.52
N ASN A 37 10.50 23.34 7.03
CA ASN A 37 9.62 24.23 7.79
C ASN A 37 8.16 23.74 7.87
N ARG A 38 7.73 22.83 6.98
CA ARG A 38 6.35 22.30 6.91
C ARG A 38 5.81 21.86 8.28
N LYS A 39 6.59 21.06 9.02
CA LYS A 39 6.19 20.57 10.35
C LYS A 39 6.08 21.67 11.41
N LYS A 40 6.84 22.77 11.27
CA LYS A 40 6.82 23.90 12.21
C LYS A 40 5.62 24.83 11.97
N LEU A 41 5.17 24.94 10.72
CA LEU A 41 4.08 25.83 10.31
C LEU A 41 2.70 25.16 10.36
N LEU A 42 2.63 23.82 10.28
CA LEU A 42 1.35 23.08 10.37
C LEU A 42 0.48 23.46 11.59
N PRO A 43 1.00 23.65 12.82
CA PRO A 43 0.15 24.01 13.96
C PRO A 43 -0.61 25.33 13.77
N ASP A 44 -0.02 26.32 13.08
CA ASP A 44 -0.66 27.63 12.86
C ASP A 44 -1.72 27.56 11.75
N GLU A 45 -1.48 26.76 10.71
CA GLU A 45 -2.49 26.39 9.71
C GLU A 45 -3.68 25.65 10.33
N LEU A 46 -3.44 24.80 11.33
CA LEU A 46 -4.50 24.11 12.05
C LEU A 46 -5.27 25.06 13.00
N LYS A 47 -4.62 26.07 13.59
CA LYS A 47 -5.32 27.12 14.37
C LYS A 47 -6.26 27.96 13.49
N ALA A 48 -5.90 28.17 12.22
CA ALA A 48 -6.71 28.91 11.26
C ALA A 48 -7.92 28.11 10.71
N LEU A 49 -8.00 26.79 10.97
CA LEU A 49 -9.10 25.95 10.49
C LEU A 49 -10.41 26.24 11.23
N VAL A 50 -11.36 26.87 10.54
CA VAL A 50 -12.73 27.05 11.03
C VAL A 50 -13.48 25.72 11.01
N ILE A 51 -14.04 25.32 12.16
CA ILE A 51 -14.83 24.09 12.32
C ILE A 51 -16.32 24.46 12.36
N PRO A 52 -17.13 24.08 11.35
CA PRO A 52 -18.58 24.24 11.40
C PRO A 52 -19.25 23.44 12.52
N ASP A 53 -20.38 23.92 13.05
CA ASP A 53 -21.13 23.31 14.16
C ASP A 53 -21.37 21.80 14.03
N MET A 54 -21.65 21.34 12.81
CA MET A 54 -21.99 19.95 12.46
C MET A 54 -20.89 19.25 11.64
N ALA A 55 -19.65 19.77 11.67
CA ALA A 55 -18.53 19.18 10.94
C ALA A 55 -18.26 17.74 11.39
N TYR A 56 -18.04 16.86 10.43
CA TYR A 56 -17.66 15.47 10.66
C TYR A 56 -16.58 15.02 9.67
N VAL A 57 -15.87 13.94 10.00
CA VAL A 57 -14.90 13.34 9.07
C VAL A 57 -15.64 12.37 8.12
N PRO A 58 -15.58 12.56 6.79
CA PRO A 58 -16.33 11.74 5.83
C PRO A 58 -15.72 10.34 5.60
N LEU A 59 -15.08 9.76 6.62
CA LEU A 59 -14.51 8.41 6.61
C LEU A 59 -15.38 7.41 7.40
N GLY A 60 -16.53 7.84 7.94
CA GLY A 60 -17.51 6.97 8.59
C GLY A 60 -18.30 6.12 7.59
N ARG A 61 -18.68 4.90 7.98
CA ARG A 61 -19.76 4.16 7.33
C ARG A 61 -21.10 4.69 7.81
N VAL A 62 -22.18 4.44 7.05
CA VAL A 62 -23.56 4.79 7.46
C VAL A 62 -23.97 4.14 8.80
N SER A 63 -23.41 2.96 9.08
CA SER A 63 -23.57 2.23 10.35
C SER A 63 -22.91 2.90 11.55
N ASP A 64 -21.86 3.70 11.33
CA ASP A 64 -21.00 4.18 12.39
C ASP A 64 -21.65 5.35 13.17
N PRO A 65 -21.34 5.51 14.47
CA PRO A 65 -21.80 6.65 15.24
C PRO A 65 -21.47 7.98 14.55
N PHE A 66 -22.40 8.92 14.57
CA PHE A 66 -22.14 10.25 14.03
C PHE A 66 -21.17 10.98 14.96
N ASN A 67 -19.94 11.21 14.50
CA ASN A 67 -18.87 11.82 15.29
C ASN A 67 -18.71 13.29 14.88
N ARG A 68 -19.25 14.20 15.70
CA ARG A 68 -19.19 15.65 15.48
C ARG A 68 -17.86 16.19 15.98
N ILE A 69 -17.11 16.87 15.12
CA ILE A 69 -15.82 17.50 15.46
C ILE A 69 -16.06 18.66 16.42
N THR A 70 -15.28 18.72 17.49
CA THR A 70 -15.31 19.82 18.49
C THR A 70 -14.04 20.63 18.53
N ARG A 71 -12.88 20.00 18.33
CA ARG A 71 -11.56 20.65 18.41
C ARG A 71 -10.58 20.00 17.45
N VAL A 72 -9.80 20.81 16.74
CA VAL A 72 -8.59 20.35 16.03
C VAL A 72 -7.41 20.32 16.99
N LEU A 73 -6.65 19.23 16.98
CA LEU A 73 -5.50 19.02 17.86
C LEU A 73 -4.22 19.49 17.14
N THR A 74 -3.89 20.77 17.31
CA THR A 74 -2.81 21.47 16.56
C THR A 74 -1.44 20.84 16.76
N ASP A 75 -1.20 20.27 17.93
CA ASP A 75 0.11 19.79 18.38
C ASP A 75 0.28 18.27 18.16
N GLU A 76 -0.80 17.58 17.76
CA GLU A 76 -0.86 16.13 17.55
C GLU A 76 -0.79 15.72 16.07
N GLY A 77 -0.79 16.71 15.16
CA GLY A 77 -0.63 16.54 13.72
C GLY A 77 0.83 16.55 13.26
N THR A 78 1.10 16.08 12.05
CA THR A 78 2.43 16.18 11.43
C THR A 78 2.36 16.16 9.90
N VAL A 79 3.34 16.74 9.23
CA VAL A 79 3.51 16.61 7.78
C VAL A 79 4.45 15.42 7.49
N PHE A 80 4.02 14.51 6.63
CA PHE A 80 4.84 13.43 6.09
C PHE A 80 5.72 14.00 4.97
N SER A 81 7.03 13.77 5.05
CA SER A 81 8.01 14.38 4.15
C SER A 81 8.15 13.60 2.85
N THR A 82 7.68 14.16 1.74
CA THR A 82 8.12 13.79 0.39
C THR A 82 8.56 15.05 -0.37
N HIS A 83 9.39 14.86 -1.41
CA HIS A 83 9.99 15.98 -2.14
C HIS A 83 8.95 16.82 -2.91
N SER A 84 7.88 16.20 -3.39
CA SER A 84 6.87 16.81 -4.29
C SER A 84 5.43 16.85 -3.75
N ARG A 85 5.18 16.27 -2.56
CA ARG A 85 3.87 16.28 -1.88
C ARG A 85 4.07 16.63 -0.40
N ALA A 86 2.99 16.90 0.31
CA ALA A 86 3.01 17.12 1.76
C ALA A 86 1.76 16.52 2.44
N PRO A 87 1.61 15.18 2.48
CA PRO A 87 0.49 14.56 3.19
C PRO A 87 0.51 14.96 4.67
N CYS A 88 -0.64 15.32 5.23
CA CYS A 88 -0.74 15.82 6.60
C CYS A 88 -1.56 14.87 7.48
N LEU A 89 -0.97 14.37 8.57
CA LEU A 89 -1.70 13.77 9.68
C LEU A 89 -2.46 14.86 10.41
N LEU A 90 -3.79 14.76 10.43
CA LEU A 90 -4.69 15.65 11.16
C LEU A 90 -5.38 14.87 12.29
N CYS A 91 -5.47 15.48 13.47
CA CYS A 91 -6.07 14.88 14.66
C CYS A 91 -7.21 15.78 15.17
N PHE A 92 -8.32 15.16 15.58
CA PHE A 92 -9.53 15.86 16.02
C PHE A 92 -10.12 15.21 17.26
N GLU A 93 -10.60 16.05 18.19
CA GLU A 93 -11.58 15.61 19.17
C GLU A 93 -12.97 15.61 18.55
N VAL A 94 -13.74 14.59 18.90
CA VAL A 94 -15.12 14.42 18.49
C VAL A 94 -16.00 14.06 19.67
N ILE A 95 -17.29 14.37 19.53
CA ILE A 95 -18.36 13.81 20.36
C ILE A 95 -19.20 12.91 19.46
N GLY A 96 -19.23 11.63 19.78
CA GLY A 96 -20.14 10.66 19.16
C GLY A 96 -21.56 10.84 19.67
N ASP A 97 -22.51 11.01 18.75
CA ASP A 97 -23.94 11.00 19.05
C ASP A 97 -24.40 9.56 19.36
N GLN A 98 -25.48 9.44 20.14
CA GLN A 98 -26.20 8.19 20.39
C GLN A 98 -26.99 7.73 19.16
N VAL A 99 -26.97 8.48 18.06
CA VAL A 99 -27.64 8.16 16.79
C VAL A 99 -26.59 8.05 15.67
N ASN A 100 -26.67 6.99 14.87
CA ASN A 100 -25.78 6.83 13.72
C ASN A 100 -26.27 7.63 12.50
N SER A 101 -25.48 7.66 11.44
CA SER A 101 -25.78 8.44 10.22
C SER A 101 -27.08 8.01 9.50
N ALA A 102 -27.64 6.84 9.82
CA ALA A 102 -28.93 6.36 9.32
C ALA A 102 -30.13 6.67 10.24
N GLY A 103 -29.92 7.37 11.36
CA GLY A 103 -30.99 7.66 12.32
C GLY A 103 -31.28 6.54 13.32
N HIS A 104 -30.51 5.44 13.31
CA HIS A 104 -30.66 4.37 14.29
C HIS A 104 -29.97 4.73 15.60
N ARG A 105 -30.68 4.52 16.71
CA ARG A 105 -30.17 4.80 18.06
C ARG A 105 -29.28 3.65 18.53
N SER A 106 -28.07 3.98 18.99
CA SER A 106 -27.20 3.05 19.70
C SER A 106 -27.88 2.62 20.99
N VAL A 107 -28.23 1.34 21.11
CA VAL A 107 -28.72 0.79 22.37
C VAL A 107 -27.49 0.59 23.25
N ALA A 108 -27.31 1.47 24.23
CA ALA A 108 -26.25 1.32 25.22
C ALA A 108 -26.48 0.03 26.01
N THR A 109 -25.76 -1.03 25.66
CA THR A 109 -25.72 -2.28 26.44
C THR A 109 -25.02 -1.98 27.75
N THR A 110 -25.82 -1.80 28.81
CA THR A 110 -25.33 -1.84 30.18
C THR A 110 -24.60 -3.16 30.40
N LYS A 111 -23.47 -3.11 31.12
CA LYS A 111 -22.74 -4.32 31.53
C LYS A 111 -23.66 -5.16 32.42
N ALA A 112 -24.25 -6.19 31.83
CA ALA A 112 -24.74 -7.35 32.55
C ALA A 112 -23.75 -8.49 32.31
N GLU A 113 -23.18 -9.04 33.37
CA GLU A 113 -22.40 -10.28 33.32
C GLU A 113 -23.35 -11.47 33.12
N GLY A 114 -23.91 -11.55 31.91
CA GLY A 114 -24.68 -12.69 31.46
C GLY A 114 -23.75 -13.83 31.08
N ARG A 115 -23.81 -14.95 31.82
CA ARG A 115 -23.31 -16.26 31.38
C ARG A 115 -24.10 -16.71 30.14
N GLY A 116 -23.76 -16.15 28.98
CA GLY A 116 -24.26 -16.58 27.69
C GLY A 116 -23.51 -17.84 27.25
N THR A 117 -24.13 -19.01 27.42
CA THR A 117 -23.75 -20.21 26.68
C THR A 117 -23.72 -19.88 25.20
N ARG A 118 -22.53 -19.88 24.59
CA ARG A 118 -22.41 -19.87 23.13
C ARG A 118 -22.97 -21.20 22.65
N GLU A 119 -24.21 -21.19 22.17
CA GLU A 119 -24.70 -22.28 21.33
C GLU A 119 -23.80 -22.35 20.11
N SER A 120 -22.97 -23.39 20.08
CA SER A 120 -22.17 -23.75 18.94
C SER A 120 -23.11 -24.25 17.84
N MET A 121 -23.55 -23.36 16.96
CA MET A 121 -24.10 -23.77 15.67
C MET A 121 -22.99 -24.49 14.89
N SER A 122 -23.04 -25.82 14.93
CA SER A 122 -22.10 -26.70 14.26
C SER A 122 -22.35 -26.68 12.76
N LEU A 123 -21.55 -25.90 12.00
CA LEU A 123 -21.36 -26.14 10.57
C LEU A 123 -20.50 -27.41 10.38
N SER A 124 -21.09 -28.57 10.62
CA SER A 124 -20.39 -29.86 10.61
C SER A 124 -20.23 -30.50 9.22
N SER A 125 -20.33 -29.71 8.14
CA SER A 125 -20.12 -30.18 6.75
C SER A 125 -18.99 -29.46 6.00
N SER A 126 -18.66 -28.21 6.35
CA SER A 126 -17.62 -27.43 5.65
C SER A 126 -16.19 -27.74 6.14
N GLY A 127 -16.03 -28.06 7.43
CA GLY A 127 -14.71 -28.24 8.05
C GLY A 127 -13.89 -29.39 7.46
N SER A 128 -14.54 -30.53 7.15
CA SER A 128 -13.87 -31.71 6.60
C SER A 128 -13.28 -31.46 5.20
N SER A 129 -13.96 -30.64 4.38
CA SER A 129 -13.49 -30.29 3.04
C SER A 129 -12.21 -29.45 3.08
N LEU A 130 -12.16 -28.43 3.96
CA LEU A 130 -10.98 -27.60 4.13
C LEU A 130 -9.80 -28.41 4.69
N THR A 131 -10.01 -29.24 5.72
CA THR A 131 -8.93 -30.08 6.30
C THR A 131 -8.35 -31.09 5.30
N ASN A 132 -9.18 -31.59 4.37
CA ASN A 132 -8.72 -32.45 3.29
C ASN A 132 -7.84 -31.68 2.30
N LEU A 133 -8.27 -30.49 1.86
CA LEU A 133 -7.49 -29.64 0.97
C LEU A 133 -6.18 -29.16 1.62
N GLU A 134 -6.21 -28.80 2.91
CA GLU A 134 -5.01 -28.46 3.68
C GLU A 134 -3.99 -29.61 3.68
N THR A 135 -4.47 -30.84 3.89
CA THR A 135 -3.64 -32.05 3.89
C THR A 135 -3.09 -32.36 2.48
N GLU A 136 -3.90 -32.20 1.44
CA GLU A 136 -3.50 -32.37 0.04
C GLU A 136 -2.40 -31.36 -0.35
N VAL A 137 -2.62 -30.08 -0.05
CA VAL A 137 -1.65 -28.99 -0.30
C VAL A 137 -0.35 -29.23 0.47
N ALA A 138 -0.42 -29.64 1.74
CA ALA A 138 0.77 -29.99 2.53
C ALA A 138 1.55 -31.16 1.93
N SER A 139 0.86 -32.15 1.34
CA SER A 139 1.49 -33.26 0.62
C SER A 139 2.25 -32.79 -0.62
N TYR A 140 1.63 -31.95 -1.47
CA TYR A 140 2.30 -31.39 -2.64
C TYR A 140 3.46 -30.46 -2.28
N ILE A 141 3.37 -29.68 -1.20
CA ILE A 141 4.49 -28.84 -0.73
C ILE A 141 5.69 -29.73 -0.36
N LYS A 142 5.46 -30.85 0.34
CA LYS A 142 6.52 -31.84 0.62
C LYS A 142 7.07 -32.46 -0.67
N LYS A 143 6.22 -32.83 -1.64
CA LYS A 143 6.63 -33.35 -2.95
C LYS A 143 7.55 -32.39 -3.73
N PHE A 144 7.31 -31.08 -3.63
CA PHE A 144 8.09 -30.06 -4.34
C PHE A 144 9.23 -29.43 -3.53
N ALA A 145 9.39 -29.81 -2.26
CA ALA A 145 10.52 -29.43 -1.40
C ALA A 145 11.66 -30.43 -1.57
N ILE A 146 12.83 -29.97 -2.06
CA ILE A 146 13.99 -30.83 -2.29
C ILE A 146 14.75 -31.02 -0.97
N ASN A 147 15.11 -32.25 -0.63
CA ASN A 147 15.86 -32.61 0.59
C ASN A 147 15.27 -32.07 1.90
N GLY A 148 13.94 -31.97 2.00
CA GLY A 148 13.25 -31.47 3.19
C GLY A 148 13.39 -29.96 3.45
N GLN A 149 14.06 -29.22 2.55
CA GLN A 149 14.12 -27.76 2.59
C GLN A 149 13.26 -27.19 1.46
N LEU A 150 12.34 -26.27 1.79
CA LEU A 150 11.54 -25.61 0.74
C LEU A 150 12.40 -24.77 -0.22
N ILE A 151 13.59 -24.35 0.23
CA ILE A 151 14.53 -23.51 -0.50
C ILE A 151 15.98 -24.01 -0.34
N CYS A 152 16.36 -25.04 -1.09
CA CYS A 152 17.76 -25.22 -1.47
C CYS A 152 18.15 -24.11 -2.47
N VAL A 153 19.30 -23.46 -2.26
CA VAL A 153 19.90 -22.50 -3.21
C VAL A 153 21.27 -23.02 -3.60
N GLU A 154 21.35 -23.66 -4.76
CA GLU A 154 22.60 -23.80 -5.51
C GLU A 154 22.38 -23.30 -6.94
N ASN A 155 23.46 -22.91 -7.62
CA ASN A 155 23.41 -22.07 -8.81
C ASN A 155 22.70 -22.75 -10.00
N PRO A 156 21.95 -21.99 -10.83
CA PRO A 156 21.55 -22.45 -12.15
C PRO A 156 22.81 -22.46 -13.05
N SER A 157 23.50 -23.60 -13.08
CA SER A 157 24.70 -23.82 -13.90
C SER A 157 24.81 -25.29 -14.35
N ALA A 158 23.67 -25.89 -14.68
CA ALA A 158 23.51 -27.11 -15.46
C ALA A 158 22.13 -27.08 -16.13
N PRO A 159 21.93 -27.70 -17.31
CA PRO A 159 20.62 -27.77 -17.95
C PRO A 159 19.77 -28.87 -17.33
N ASP A 160 18.52 -28.56 -16.99
CA ASP A 160 17.50 -29.60 -16.81
C ASP A 160 16.93 -29.92 -18.20
N GLU A 161 17.31 -31.08 -18.73
CA GLU A 161 16.54 -31.77 -19.76
C GLU A 161 15.23 -32.27 -19.10
N ASP A 162 14.08 -31.79 -19.59
CA ASP A 162 12.93 -32.62 -19.94
C ASP A 162 11.77 -31.75 -20.44
N GLU A 163 11.19 -32.17 -21.56
CA GLU A 163 10.17 -31.46 -22.32
C GLU A 163 8.78 -31.59 -21.67
N ASP A 164 8.04 -30.48 -21.62
CA ASP A 164 6.58 -30.48 -21.53
C ASP A 164 6.09 -29.12 -22.06
N ASP A 165 5.86 -29.06 -23.36
CA ASP A 165 5.62 -27.84 -24.14
C ASP A 165 4.19 -27.31 -23.92
N ASP A 166 4.06 -26.03 -23.53
CA ASP A 166 2.81 -25.25 -23.61
C ASP A 166 3.15 -23.75 -23.56
N PRO A 167 2.95 -22.97 -24.65
CA PRO A 167 3.61 -21.68 -24.80
C PRO A 167 2.84 -20.53 -24.15
N ALA A 168 3.55 -19.65 -23.40
CA ALA A 168 3.37 -18.18 -23.41
C ALA A 168 4.13 -17.45 -22.28
N ILE A 169 5.48 -17.47 -22.28
CA ILE A 169 6.27 -16.36 -21.71
C ILE A 169 7.42 -16.03 -22.67
N GLY A 170 7.15 -15.18 -23.66
CA GLY A 170 8.14 -14.69 -24.62
C GLY A 170 7.90 -13.22 -24.97
N ASN A 171 8.67 -12.32 -24.36
CA ASN A 171 8.76 -10.93 -24.81
C ASN A 171 9.69 -10.91 -26.03
N SER A 172 9.14 -10.91 -27.24
CA SER A 172 9.96 -10.87 -28.45
C SER A 172 10.42 -9.43 -28.75
N ILE A 173 11.72 -9.21 -28.74
CA ILE A 173 12.38 -8.01 -29.28
C ILE A 173 12.87 -8.40 -30.68
N GLY A 174 12.34 -7.75 -31.71
CA GLY A 174 12.77 -7.99 -33.09
C GLY A 174 13.99 -7.14 -33.45
N ASP A 175 15.17 -7.74 -33.48
CA ASP A 175 16.35 -7.18 -34.15
C ASP A 175 16.34 -7.63 -35.62
N ASN A 176 16.49 -6.67 -36.54
CA ASN A 176 16.34 -6.87 -37.98
C ASN A 176 17.70 -6.74 -38.68
N ARG A 177 18.26 -7.84 -39.23
CA ARG A 177 19.44 -7.77 -40.12
C ARG A 177 19.40 -8.75 -41.30
N LEU A 178 19.28 -8.13 -42.48
CA LEU A 178 19.78 -8.49 -43.83
C LEU A 178 19.99 -9.96 -44.23
N SER A 179 19.25 -10.35 -45.27
CA SER A 179 19.72 -11.12 -46.44
C SER A 179 18.77 -10.78 -47.61
N SER A 180 19.16 -9.93 -48.57
CA SER A 180 19.78 -10.32 -49.85
C SER A 180 18.95 -11.31 -50.68
N ASP A 181 18.16 -10.79 -51.63
CA ASP A 181 18.21 -11.24 -53.03
C ASP A 181 17.52 -10.24 -53.97
N SER A 182 17.95 -10.22 -55.23
CA SER A 182 17.35 -9.45 -56.34
C SER A 182 16.75 -10.41 -57.37
N PRO A 183 15.78 -9.96 -58.19
CA PRO A 183 16.17 -9.58 -59.55
C PRO A 183 15.48 -8.29 -60.08
N ALA A 184 15.91 -7.88 -61.28
CA ALA A 184 15.64 -6.57 -61.89
C ALA A 184 14.32 -6.46 -62.69
N VAL A 185 13.91 -5.23 -63.05
CA VAL A 185 13.90 -4.70 -64.45
C VAL A 185 13.13 -3.35 -64.59
N ALA A 186 13.68 -2.45 -65.43
CA ALA A 186 13.08 -1.29 -66.15
C ALA A 186 12.58 0.01 -65.44
N LEU A 187 13.39 1.08 -65.58
CA LEU A 187 13.11 2.37 -66.26
C LEU A 187 11.67 2.94 -66.34
N GLN A 188 11.47 4.20 -65.89
CA GLN A 188 11.27 5.38 -66.78
C GLN A 188 11.13 6.74 -66.01
N ASP A 189 11.52 7.83 -66.66
CA ASP A 189 11.47 9.23 -66.18
C ASP A 189 10.06 9.86 -66.21
N VAL A 190 9.79 10.87 -65.34
CA VAL A 190 9.33 12.22 -65.78
C VAL A 190 9.37 13.31 -64.67
N ALA A 191 9.97 14.43 -65.06
CA ALA A 191 10.02 15.82 -64.56
C ALA A 191 8.93 16.42 -63.60
N SER A 192 9.40 17.16 -62.57
CA SER A 192 9.19 18.62 -62.30
C SER A 192 7.79 19.25 -62.03
N PRO A 193 7.69 20.50 -61.48
CA PRO A 193 8.53 21.21 -60.48
C PRO A 193 7.78 22.22 -59.52
N LEU A 194 8.56 23.01 -58.73
CA LEU A 194 8.24 24.34 -58.12
C LEU A 194 7.16 24.41 -57.02
N ASN A 195 7.34 25.11 -55.89
CA ASN A 195 7.68 26.54 -55.81
C ASN A 195 8.21 26.98 -54.41
N SER A 196 9.01 28.06 -54.36
CA SER A 196 9.34 28.84 -53.14
C SER A 196 8.65 30.21 -53.18
N PRO A 197 8.74 31.06 -52.13
CA PRO A 197 9.69 32.18 -52.27
C PRO A 197 10.36 32.70 -50.98
N SER A 198 11.42 33.48 -51.19
CA SER A 198 12.15 34.32 -50.21
C SER A 198 11.65 35.79 -50.30
N THR A 199 12.15 36.83 -49.60
CA THR A 199 13.38 37.09 -48.81
C THR A 199 13.15 38.34 -47.93
N THR A 200 14.01 38.66 -46.95
CA THR A 200 14.85 39.90 -46.89
C THR A 200 15.61 40.07 -45.57
N THR A 201 16.62 40.95 -45.55
CA THR A 201 17.74 41.02 -44.59
C THR A 201 17.93 42.42 -43.97
N SER A 202 18.54 42.51 -42.78
CA SER A 202 19.46 43.61 -42.42
C SER A 202 20.31 43.31 -41.16
N SER A 203 21.50 43.90 -41.15
CA SER A 203 22.64 43.86 -40.23
C SER A 203 22.48 44.78 -38.98
N LEU A 204 23.34 44.86 -37.94
CA LEU A 204 24.65 44.28 -37.55
C LEU A 204 24.87 44.51 -36.03
N GLY A 205 25.69 43.70 -35.33
CA GLY A 205 26.18 43.99 -33.96
C GLY A 205 26.69 42.76 -33.19
N GLY A 206 27.90 42.83 -32.61
CA GLY A 206 28.56 41.71 -31.87
C GLY A 206 27.90 41.35 -30.53
N VAL A 207 28.35 40.34 -29.77
CA VAL A 207 29.75 39.89 -29.52
C VAL A 207 29.80 38.35 -29.40
N GLU A 208 30.97 37.74 -29.63
CA GLU A 208 31.23 36.32 -29.33
C GLU A 208 31.08 36.02 -27.84
N ASP A 209 30.60 34.83 -27.46
CA ASP A 209 31.03 34.22 -26.21
C ASP A 209 31.09 32.69 -26.31
N SER A 210 32.10 32.11 -25.66
CA SER A 210 32.48 30.70 -25.81
C SER A 210 31.93 29.84 -24.68
N LEU A 211 31.66 28.58 -25.01
CA LEU A 211 31.41 27.51 -24.03
C LEU A 211 32.52 27.45 -22.98
N ASN A 212 32.16 27.43 -21.70
CA ASN A 212 32.94 26.70 -20.70
C ASN A 212 32.12 26.21 -19.50
N SER A 213 32.62 25.15 -18.87
CA SER A 213 31.93 24.31 -17.90
C SER A 213 31.70 24.96 -16.53
N VAL A 214 30.58 24.61 -15.89
CA VAL A 214 30.37 24.81 -14.44
C VAL A 214 30.25 23.45 -13.74
N ASP A 215 30.85 23.38 -12.55
CA ASP A 215 31.33 22.17 -11.88
C ASP A 215 30.27 21.45 -11.02
N SER A 216 29.93 20.21 -11.41
CA SER A 216 28.93 19.36 -10.72
C SER A 216 29.38 18.85 -9.34
N ALA A 217 30.62 19.08 -8.91
CA ALA A 217 31.12 18.62 -7.61
C ALA A 217 30.55 19.42 -6.41
N SER A 218 30.19 20.70 -6.63
CA SER A 218 29.78 21.60 -5.55
C SER A 218 28.33 21.36 -5.07
N GLU A 219 27.37 21.12 -5.98
CA GLU A 219 25.98 20.77 -5.62
C GLU A 219 25.89 19.45 -4.80
N LEU A 220 26.70 18.45 -5.14
CA LEU A 220 26.75 17.17 -4.43
C LEU A 220 27.20 17.31 -2.95
N SER A 221 27.94 18.37 -2.61
CA SER A 221 28.33 18.65 -1.23
C SER A 221 27.18 19.18 -0.38
N LEU A 222 26.33 20.04 -0.96
CA LEU A 222 25.14 20.62 -0.31
C LEU A 222 24.05 19.56 -0.09
N ILE A 223 23.84 18.67 -1.05
CA ILE A 223 22.90 17.53 -0.95
C ILE A 223 23.25 16.61 0.24
N ARG A 224 24.53 16.50 0.60
CA ARG A 224 25.00 15.59 1.67
C ARG A 224 24.71 16.09 3.09
N SER A 225 24.49 17.39 3.27
CA SER A 225 24.46 18.03 4.60
C SER A 225 23.09 18.03 5.30
N TYR A 226 21.99 17.91 4.56
CA TYR A 226 20.62 18.05 5.12
C TYR A 226 19.92 16.73 5.50
N SER A 227 20.62 15.59 5.47
CA SER A 227 20.03 14.26 5.63
C SER A 227 19.93 13.71 7.07
N LYS A 228 20.46 14.39 8.11
CA LYS A 228 20.68 13.74 9.42
C LYS A 228 19.85 14.25 10.60
N THR A 229 19.69 15.56 10.78
CA THR A 229 19.29 16.12 12.10
C THR A 229 17.78 16.35 12.28
N ALA A 230 16.96 16.25 11.22
CA ALA A 230 15.51 16.53 11.28
C ALA A 230 14.63 15.32 11.61
N TYR A 231 15.19 14.10 11.59
CA TYR A 231 14.48 12.86 11.91
C TYR A 231 14.54 12.55 13.42
N GLU A 232 15.65 12.87 14.09
CA GLU A 232 15.95 12.45 15.46
C GLU A 232 15.19 13.25 16.54
N MET A 233 14.96 14.56 16.35
CA MET A 233 14.27 15.41 17.33
C MET A 233 12.74 15.25 17.36
N GLY A 234 12.13 14.72 16.29
CA GLY A 234 10.68 14.51 16.22
C GLY A 234 10.20 13.22 16.90
N LEU A 235 11.04 12.17 16.92
CA LEU A 235 10.72 10.92 17.61
C LEU A 235 11.19 10.92 19.09
N SER A 236 12.30 11.56 19.42
CA SER A 236 12.85 11.54 20.79
C SER A 236 11.91 12.14 21.84
N LYS A 237 11.03 13.07 21.47
CA LYS A 237 10.01 13.64 22.38
C LYS A 237 8.75 12.76 22.54
N LEU A 238 8.61 11.70 21.73
CA LEU A 238 7.55 10.69 21.76
C LEU A 238 8.03 9.32 22.26
N LEU A 239 9.34 9.19 22.48
CA LEU A 239 9.98 8.02 23.09
C LEU A 239 10.26 8.32 24.56
N SER A 240 9.25 8.13 25.41
CA SER A 240 9.55 7.72 26.78
C SER A 240 10.32 6.39 26.70
N ALA A 241 11.33 6.21 27.54
CA ALA A 241 12.37 5.18 27.33
C ALA A 241 11.92 3.74 27.68
N THR A 242 10.65 3.40 27.46
CA THR A 242 9.99 2.18 27.95
C THR A 242 9.05 1.50 26.95
N GLU A 243 8.69 2.10 25.81
CA GLU A 243 7.74 1.49 24.87
C GLU A 243 8.36 1.22 23.49
N THR A 244 8.41 -0.05 23.08
CA THR A 244 9.00 -0.51 21.81
C THR A 244 8.27 -0.04 20.56
N PHE A 245 7.10 0.59 20.69
CA PHE A 245 6.36 1.25 19.60
C PHE A 245 6.20 2.77 19.80
N GLY A 246 6.63 3.34 20.93
CA GLY A 246 6.22 4.68 21.37
C GLY A 246 4.80 4.70 21.96
N GLU A 247 4.29 5.88 22.29
CA GLU A 247 2.95 6.06 22.90
C GLU A 247 1.85 5.37 22.09
N SER A 248 1.15 4.41 22.71
CA SER A 248 -0.02 3.75 22.10
C SER A 248 -1.17 4.71 21.86
N TRP A 249 -2.03 4.42 20.87
CA TRP A 249 -3.19 5.23 20.53
C TRP A 249 -4.18 5.38 21.69
N GLN A 250 -4.31 4.35 22.53
CA GLN A 250 -5.14 4.40 23.73
C GLN A 250 -4.53 5.32 24.80
N ALA A 251 -3.22 5.23 25.05
CA ALA A 251 -2.52 6.15 25.97
C ALA A 251 -2.61 7.61 25.47
N LYS A 252 -2.39 7.84 24.17
CA LYS A 252 -2.57 9.15 23.51
C LYS A 252 -3.98 9.69 23.72
N LYS A 253 -5.02 8.88 23.56
CA LYS A 253 -6.41 9.28 23.86
C LYS A 253 -6.58 9.67 25.32
N GLU A 254 -6.09 8.90 26.26
CA GLU A 254 -6.22 9.17 27.69
C GLU A 254 -5.49 10.45 28.11
N ARG A 255 -4.27 10.68 27.59
CA ARG A 255 -3.51 11.92 27.76
C ARG A 255 -4.25 13.14 27.22
N ILE A 256 -4.76 13.05 25.99
CA ILE A 256 -5.54 14.15 25.38
C ILE A 256 -6.82 14.38 26.20
N ARG A 257 -7.52 13.32 26.62
CA ARG A 257 -8.76 13.38 27.41
C ARG A 257 -8.57 14.15 28.72
N ALA A 258 -7.49 13.86 29.44
CA ALA A 258 -7.17 14.51 30.72
C ALA A 258 -6.91 16.03 30.56
N SER A 259 -6.44 16.47 29.39
CA SER A 259 -6.20 17.88 29.06
C SER A 259 -7.35 18.57 28.31
N SER A 260 -8.41 17.84 27.95
CA SER A 260 -9.47 18.35 27.08
C SER A 260 -10.59 19.02 27.88
N PRO A 261 -11.08 20.22 27.46
CA PRO A 261 -12.29 20.82 28.02
C PRO A 261 -13.56 19.99 27.74
N TYR A 262 -13.50 19.06 26.78
CA TYR A 262 -14.60 18.18 26.39
C TYR A 262 -14.43 16.74 26.90
N GLY A 263 -13.29 16.39 27.51
CA GLY A 263 -12.94 15.00 27.86
C GLY A 263 -13.94 14.28 28.78
N ASN A 264 -14.69 15.04 29.59
CA ASN A 264 -15.72 14.51 30.49
C ASN A 264 -17.07 14.24 29.81
N LEU A 265 -17.26 14.63 28.54
CA LEU A 265 -18.54 14.49 27.86
C LEU A 265 -18.79 13.03 27.41
N PRO A 266 -20.05 12.55 27.48
CA PRO A 266 -20.40 11.24 26.95
C PRO A 266 -20.17 11.21 25.43
N GLY A 267 -19.62 10.10 24.93
CA GLY A 267 -19.27 9.96 23.52
C GLY A 267 -17.98 10.69 23.10
N TRP A 268 -17.26 11.35 24.02
CA TRP A 268 -15.95 11.95 23.70
C TRP A 268 -14.96 10.90 23.17
N ASN A 269 -14.24 11.23 22.10
CA ASN A 269 -13.23 10.40 21.48
C ASN A 269 -12.23 11.26 20.69
N VAL A 270 -11.08 10.67 20.31
CA VAL A 270 -10.14 11.25 19.34
C VAL A 270 -10.15 10.41 18.07
N ILE A 271 -10.14 11.09 16.93
CA ILE A 271 -9.95 10.50 15.61
C ILE A 271 -8.78 11.18 14.89
N SER A 272 -8.18 10.46 13.95
CA SER A 272 -7.12 10.96 13.10
C SER A 272 -7.33 10.53 11.65
N LEU A 273 -6.83 11.35 10.72
CA LEU A 273 -6.89 11.12 9.28
C LEU A 273 -5.62 11.63 8.61
N ILE A 274 -5.32 11.11 7.43
CA ILE A 274 -4.28 11.67 6.55
C ILE A 274 -4.97 12.43 5.43
N SER A 275 -4.66 13.72 5.32
CA SER A 275 -4.99 14.53 4.16
C SER A 275 -3.89 14.34 3.11
N LYS A 276 -4.27 14.06 1.86
CA LYS A 276 -3.37 14.03 0.68
C LYS A 276 -3.83 15.10 -0.32
N SER A 277 -2.89 15.88 -0.84
CA SER A 277 -3.08 16.75 -2.01
C SER A 277 -2.05 16.43 -3.10
N ASN A 278 -2.34 16.88 -4.32
CA ASN A 278 -1.56 16.62 -5.52
C ASN A 278 -1.33 15.12 -5.80
N ASP A 279 -2.36 14.30 -5.57
CA ASP A 279 -2.28 12.83 -5.70
C ASP A 279 -3.63 12.24 -6.17
N ASP A 280 -3.63 11.35 -7.15
CA ASP A 280 -4.86 10.71 -7.66
C ASP A 280 -5.19 9.46 -6.84
N ILE A 281 -5.76 9.70 -5.66
CA ILE A 281 -6.08 8.65 -4.70
C ILE A 281 -7.26 7.75 -5.12
N ARG A 282 -7.91 8.00 -6.27
CA ARG A 282 -9.03 7.17 -6.77
C ARG A 282 -8.58 5.74 -7.11
N GLN A 283 -7.34 5.58 -7.56
CA GLN A 283 -6.73 4.26 -7.74
C GLN A 283 -6.50 3.54 -6.40
N GLU A 284 -6.14 4.29 -5.34
CA GLU A 284 -5.99 3.74 -3.98
C GLU A 284 -7.35 3.33 -3.38
N VAL A 285 -8.42 4.10 -3.63
CA VAL A 285 -9.82 3.71 -3.31
C VAL A 285 -10.18 2.38 -3.98
N PHE A 286 -9.86 2.22 -5.26
CA PHE A 286 -10.12 0.98 -5.99
C PHE A 286 -9.30 -0.20 -5.43
N ALA A 287 -8.04 0.01 -5.08
CA ALA A 287 -7.23 -1.00 -4.39
C ALA A 287 -7.91 -1.47 -3.08
N MET A 288 -8.47 -0.55 -2.28
CA MET A 288 -9.20 -0.89 -1.06
C MET A 288 -10.45 -1.75 -1.31
N GLN A 289 -11.17 -1.54 -2.42
CA GLN A 289 -12.31 -2.38 -2.80
C GLN A 289 -11.87 -3.81 -3.14
N LEU A 290 -10.77 -3.96 -3.88
CA LEU A 290 -10.22 -5.28 -4.21
C LEU A 290 -9.64 -6.00 -2.99
N ILE A 291 -8.91 -5.29 -2.12
CA ILE A 291 -8.37 -5.83 -0.86
C ILE A 291 -9.51 -6.26 0.09
N THR A 292 -10.59 -5.48 0.17
CA THR A 292 -11.80 -5.87 0.91
C THR A 292 -12.42 -7.13 0.32
N THR A 293 -12.49 -7.24 -1.01
CA THR A 293 -13.02 -8.42 -1.70
C THR A 293 -12.18 -9.67 -1.42
N PHE A 294 -10.85 -9.57 -1.44
CA PHE A 294 -9.96 -10.69 -1.05
C PHE A 294 -10.12 -11.06 0.43
N GLN A 295 -10.26 -10.10 1.33
CA GLN A 295 -10.49 -10.39 2.74
C GLN A 295 -11.80 -11.17 2.95
N THR A 296 -12.87 -10.81 2.22
CA THR A 296 -14.13 -11.56 2.21
C THR A 296 -13.95 -12.97 1.65
N ILE A 297 -13.28 -13.13 0.50
CA ILE A 297 -13.00 -14.46 -0.11
C ILE A 297 -12.27 -15.38 0.87
N PHE A 298 -11.26 -14.86 1.58
CA PHE A 298 -10.50 -15.66 2.55
C PHE A 298 -11.34 -16.06 3.77
N GLN A 299 -12.21 -15.17 4.25
CA GLN A 299 -13.16 -15.45 5.34
C GLN A 299 -14.21 -16.48 4.93
N GLU A 300 -14.81 -16.33 3.74
CA GLU A 300 -15.78 -17.27 3.14
C GLU A 300 -15.15 -18.65 2.93
N SER A 301 -13.83 -18.71 2.66
CA SER A 301 -13.06 -19.95 2.51
C SER A 301 -12.53 -20.54 3.83
N GLY A 302 -12.83 -19.94 4.98
CA GLY A 302 -12.37 -20.39 6.30
C GLY A 302 -10.86 -20.20 6.57
N LEU A 303 -10.15 -19.46 5.72
CA LEU A 303 -8.70 -19.29 5.82
C LEU A 303 -8.33 -18.20 6.84
N PRO A 304 -7.30 -18.40 7.68
CA PRO A 304 -6.84 -17.40 8.64
C PRO A 304 -5.99 -16.29 7.99
N LEU A 305 -6.27 -15.94 6.72
CA LEU A 305 -5.54 -14.90 5.98
C LEU A 305 -6.08 -13.51 6.34
N TRP A 306 -5.16 -12.59 6.64
CA TRP A 306 -5.49 -11.29 7.21
C TRP A 306 -4.97 -10.14 6.34
N LEU A 307 -5.87 -9.21 6.00
CA LEU A 307 -5.62 -7.98 5.28
C LEU A 307 -6.26 -6.82 6.06
N ARG A 308 -5.66 -5.64 6.01
CA ARG A 308 -6.26 -4.41 6.54
C ARG A 308 -6.62 -3.45 5.41
N PRO A 309 -7.85 -3.54 4.85
CA PRO A 309 -8.41 -2.41 4.11
C PRO A 309 -8.54 -1.22 5.06
N TYR A 310 -8.19 -0.03 4.59
CA TYR A 310 -8.41 1.24 5.28
C TYR A 310 -9.32 2.14 4.46
N ARG A 311 -10.00 3.06 5.12
CA ARG A 311 -11.04 3.88 4.49
C ARG A 311 -10.41 5.08 3.78
N ILE A 312 -10.92 5.39 2.60
CA ILE A 312 -10.43 6.47 1.75
C ILE A 312 -11.63 7.16 1.10
N VAL A 313 -11.63 8.49 1.06
CA VAL A 313 -12.58 9.28 0.27
C VAL A 313 -11.84 10.25 -0.64
N SER A 314 -12.08 10.12 -1.95
CA SER A 314 -11.68 11.09 -2.96
C SER A 314 -12.56 12.32 -2.84
N THR A 315 -11.95 13.44 -2.46
CA THR A 315 -12.61 14.75 -2.32
C THR A 315 -12.53 15.56 -3.60
N GLY A 316 -11.53 15.28 -4.44
CA GLY A 316 -11.36 15.86 -5.77
C GLY A 316 -10.61 14.93 -6.72
N ARG A 317 -10.13 15.47 -7.84
CA ARG A 317 -9.31 14.73 -8.83
C ARG A 317 -7.89 14.42 -8.34
N THR A 318 -7.36 15.28 -7.47
CA THR A 318 -5.97 15.24 -6.97
C THR A 318 -5.90 15.41 -5.45
N SER A 319 -7.01 15.16 -4.74
CA SER A 319 -7.10 15.34 -3.29
C SER A 319 -7.99 14.31 -2.63
N GLY A 320 -7.67 13.98 -1.38
CA GLY A 320 -8.40 12.97 -0.63
C GLY A 320 -8.08 12.93 0.86
N LEU A 321 -8.96 12.26 1.58
CA LEU A 321 -8.82 11.96 3.01
C LEU A 321 -8.72 10.44 3.19
N LEU A 322 -7.80 10.00 4.04
CA LEU A 322 -7.50 8.60 4.33
C LEU A 322 -7.60 8.33 5.84
N GLU A 323 -8.06 7.15 6.21
CA GLU A 323 -7.97 6.62 7.58
C GLU A 323 -6.51 6.42 7.97
N THR A 324 -6.12 6.87 9.17
CA THR A 324 -4.83 6.52 9.76
C THR A 324 -4.84 5.11 10.32
N ILE A 325 -3.85 4.31 9.96
CA ILE A 325 -3.55 3.08 10.69
C ILE A 325 -2.84 3.48 11.98
N THR A 326 -3.50 3.23 13.11
CA THR A 326 -3.00 3.51 14.46
C THR A 326 -2.19 2.32 14.98
N ASP A 327 -1.36 2.55 16.00
CA ASP A 327 -0.52 1.51 16.62
C ASP A 327 0.35 0.73 15.62
N ALA A 328 0.84 1.40 14.58
CA ALA A 328 1.69 0.80 13.55
C ALA A 328 2.81 1.73 13.10
N GLN A 329 3.95 1.14 12.72
CA GLN A 329 5.15 1.85 12.26
C GLN A 329 5.69 1.22 10.98
N SER A 330 6.21 2.02 10.04
CA SER A 330 6.88 1.47 8.84
C SER A 330 8.13 0.68 9.20
N LEU A 331 8.40 -0.40 8.48
CA LEU A 331 9.61 -1.20 8.65
C LEU A 331 10.88 -0.34 8.45
N ASP A 332 10.81 0.68 7.60
CA ASP A 332 11.87 1.69 7.45
C ASP A 332 12.13 2.46 8.76
N ALA A 333 11.08 3.00 9.37
CA ALA A 333 11.21 3.79 10.59
C ALA A 333 11.59 2.92 11.80
N LEU A 334 11.20 1.65 11.80
CA LEU A 334 11.66 0.65 12.77
C LEU A 334 13.18 0.39 12.62
N LYS A 335 13.65 0.18 11.38
CA LYS A 335 15.06 -0.07 11.05
C LYS A 335 16.00 1.10 11.35
N LYS A 336 15.48 2.34 11.30
CA LYS A 336 16.24 3.57 11.61
C LYS A 336 16.45 3.80 13.11
N ARG A 337 15.81 3.04 13.99
CA ARG A 337 15.97 3.20 15.45
C ARG A 337 17.37 2.78 15.92
N SER A 338 17.92 3.54 16.86
CA SER A 338 19.15 3.17 17.58
C SER A 338 18.99 1.80 18.25
N GLY A 339 19.93 0.89 18.01
CA GLY A 339 19.90 -0.46 18.58
C GLY A 339 19.05 -1.48 17.81
N TYR A 340 18.56 -1.17 16.60
CA TYR A 340 17.88 -2.16 15.76
C TYR A 340 18.79 -3.35 15.42
N ALA A 341 18.49 -4.52 15.99
CA ALA A 341 19.24 -5.77 15.82
C ALA A 341 18.59 -6.76 14.81
N GLY A 342 17.67 -6.28 13.97
CA GLY A 342 16.90 -7.09 13.02
C GLY A 342 15.48 -7.39 13.49
N LEU A 343 14.59 -7.68 12.54
CA LEU A 343 13.15 -7.81 12.79
C LEU A 343 12.79 -8.92 13.80
N ARG A 344 13.54 -10.03 13.81
CA ARG A 344 13.37 -11.13 14.78
C ARG A 344 13.66 -10.68 16.21
N ALA A 345 14.77 -9.97 16.42
CA ALA A 345 15.15 -9.44 17.72
C ALA A 345 14.16 -8.36 18.21
N HIS A 346 13.58 -7.57 17.31
CA HIS A 346 12.49 -6.65 17.66
C HIS A 346 11.23 -7.39 18.17
N PHE A 347 10.83 -8.48 17.52
CA PHE A 347 9.73 -9.33 18.02
C PHE A 347 10.05 -9.90 19.41
N GLU A 348 11.26 -10.43 19.60
CA GLU A 348 11.69 -11.03 20.89
C GLU A 348 11.75 -9.98 22.01
N SER A 349 12.24 -8.77 21.71
CA SER A 349 12.27 -7.64 22.63
C SER A 349 10.90 -7.05 22.96
N THR A 350 9.90 -7.23 22.08
CA THR A 350 8.57 -6.60 22.24
C THR A 350 7.56 -7.55 22.86
N TYR A 351 7.57 -8.82 22.45
CA TYR A 351 6.60 -9.82 22.90
C TYR A 351 7.18 -10.82 23.91
N GLY A 352 8.47 -10.69 24.24
CA GLY A 352 9.19 -11.60 25.13
C GLY A 352 9.28 -13.02 24.59
N ALA A 353 9.31 -13.99 25.50
CA ALA A 353 9.18 -15.41 25.20
C ALA A 353 7.85 -15.94 25.77
N GLY A 354 7.03 -16.58 24.94
CA GLY A 354 5.76 -17.17 25.36
C GLY A 354 4.62 -17.00 24.35
N GLU A 355 3.38 -17.03 24.83
CA GLU A 355 2.19 -17.00 23.98
C GLU A 355 1.99 -15.66 23.24
N ALA A 356 2.36 -14.52 23.85
CA ALA A 356 2.33 -13.23 23.16
C ALA A 356 3.21 -13.22 21.90
N PHE A 357 4.43 -13.77 22.02
CA PHE A 357 5.37 -13.92 20.92
C PHE A 357 4.82 -14.85 19.82
N LYS A 358 4.27 -16.01 20.20
CA LYS A 358 3.64 -16.94 19.24
C LYS A 358 2.44 -16.31 18.54
N LYS A 359 1.59 -15.56 19.27
CA LYS A 359 0.45 -14.82 18.70
C LYS A 359 0.95 -13.81 17.67
N ALA A 360 1.94 -12.99 18.01
CA ALA A 360 2.52 -12.02 17.09
C ALA A 360 3.15 -12.69 15.85
N GLN A 361 3.86 -13.81 16.01
CA GLN A 361 4.36 -14.59 14.86
C GLN A 361 3.23 -15.13 13.97
N ARG A 362 2.10 -15.58 14.53
CA ARG A 362 0.93 -16.05 13.77
C ARG A 362 0.25 -14.89 13.04
N ASN A 363 0.09 -13.74 13.69
CA ASN A 363 -0.41 -12.51 13.08
C ASN A 363 0.49 -12.05 11.90
N PHE A 364 1.80 -12.11 12.08
CA PHE A 364 2.80 -11.84 11.04
C PHE A 364 2.70 -12.82 9.87
N LEU A 365 2.60 -14.12 10.17
CA LEU A 365 2.42 -15.20 9.19
C LEU A 365 1.15 -15.00 8.34
N HIS A 366 0.00 -14.81 8.99
CA HIS A 366 -1.30 -14.64 8.35
C HIS A 366 -1.35 -13.42 7.42
N SER A 367 -0.78 -12.30 7.86
CA SER A 367 -0.73 -11.06 7.08
C SER A 367 0.30 -11.13 5.94
N LEU A 368 1.50 -11.67 6.19
CA LEU A 368 2.51 -11.87 5.15
C LEU A 368 2.00 -12.79 4.03
N ALA A 369 1.32 -13.89 4.37
CA ALA A 369 0.72 -14.80 3.38
C ALA A 369 -0.36 -14.10 2.55
N ALA A 370 -1.28 -13.38 3.20
CA ALA A 370 -2.39 -12.71 2.53
C ALA A 370 -1.91 -11.60 1.57
N TYR A 371 -1.02 -10.72 2.04
CA TYR A 371 -0.46 -9.67 1.19
C TYR A 371 0.44 -10.24 0.08
N SER A 372 1.08 -11.40 0.25
CA SER A 372 1.83 -12.08 -0.81
C SER A 372 0.91 -12.52 -1.97
N VAL A 373 -0.23 -13.13 -1.66
CA VAL A 373 -1.25 -13.53 -2.66
C VAL A 373 -1.80 -12.31 -3.39
N VAL A 374 -2.19 -11.26 -2.66
CA VAL A 374 -2.77 -10.05 -3.23
C VAL A 374 -1.76 -9.25 -4.08
N CYS A 375 -0.50 -9.12 -3.64
CA CYS A 375 0.53 -8.44 -4.42
C CYS A 375 0.82 -9.15 -5.74
N TYR A 376 0.83 -10.48 -5.76
CA TYR A 376 0.98 -11.26 -6.98
C TYR A 376 -0.20 -11.08 -7.95
N LEU A 377 -1.44 -11.31 -7.47
CA LEU A 377 -2.64 -11.27 -8.30
C LEU A 377 -2.89 -9.87 -8.87
N LEU A 378 -2.76 -8.83 -8.04
CA LEU A 378 -3.00 -7.45 -8.43
C LEU A 378 -1.75 -6.76 -9.03
N GLN A 379 -0.59 -7.43 -9.09
CA GLN A 379 0.68 -6.84 -9.53
C GLN A 379 0.96 -5.48 -8.87
N ILE A 380 0.89 -5.47 -7.53
CA ILE A 380 1.18 -4.28 -6.72
C ILE A 380 2.70 -4.06 -6.73
N LYS A 381 3.13 -2.87 -7.14
CA LYS A 381 4.54 -2.48 -7.23
C LYS A 381 4.91 -1.51 -6.11
N ASP A 382 6.16 -1.05 -6.11
CA ASP A 382 6.69 -0.10 -5.13
C ASP A 382 6.60 -0.64 -3.69
N ARG A 383 6.97 -1.91 -3.50
CA ARG A 383 6.93 -2.59 -2.20
C ARG A 383 8.27 -2.45 -1.47
N HIS A 384 8.53 -1.25 -0.95
CA HIS A 384 9.68 -0.96 -0.08
C HIS A 384 9.29 -0.87 1.41
N ASN A 385 10.27 -0.88 2.32
CA ASN A 385 10.03 -0.89 3.77
C ASN A 385 9.30 0.36 4.32
N GLY A 386 9.26 1.47 3.56
CA GLY A 386 8.39 2.62 3.86
C GLY A 386 6.89 2.36 3.65
N ASN A 387 6.51 1.45 2.73
CA ASN A 387 5.12 1.14 2.33
C ASN A 387 4.59 -0.14 3.02
N ILE A 388 5.35 -0.68 3.97
CA ILE A 388 5.00 -1.85 4.76
C ILE A 388 5.13 -1.46 6.23
N LEU A 389 3.99 -1.42 6.91
CA LEU A 389 3.88 -1.17 8.35
C LEU A 389 3.93 -2.50 9.10
N LEU A 390 4.37 -2.45 10.35
CA LEU A 390 4.19 -3.46 11.38
C LEU A 390 3.31 -2.86 12.47
N ASP A 391 2.21 -3.52 12.84
CA ASP A 391 1.36 -3.12 13.96
C ASP A 391 1.82 -3.71 15.30
N THR A 392 1.31 -3.17 16.41
CA THR A 392 1.62 -3.67 17.77
C THR A 392 1.18 -5.12 18.00
N GLU A 393 0.25 -5.66 17.23
CA GLU A 393 -0.16 -7.08 17.32
C GLU A 393 0.70 -8.02 16.47
N GLY A 394 1.65 -7.50 15.69
CA GLY A 394 2.59 -8.26 14.87
C GLY A 394 2.16 -8.44 13.41
N HIS A 395 1.03 -7.86 12.95
CA HIS A 395 0.64 -7.95 11.54
C HIS A 395 1.47 -7.01 10.66
N LEU A 396 1.72 -7.43 9.43
CA LEU A 396 2.13 -6.53 8.36
C LEU A 396 0.90 -5.84 7.74
N VAL A 397 0.99 -4.53 7.51
CA VAL A 397 -0.02 -3.77 6.75
C VAL A 397 0.66 -3.04 5.60
N HIS A 398 0.29 -3.38 4.36
CA HIS A 398 0.75 -2.64 3.18
C HIS A 398 -0.08 -1.38 2.99
N ILE A 399 0.58 -0.28 2.60
CA ILE A 399 -0.03 1.03 2.28
C ILE A 399 0.44 1.53 0.92
N ASP A 400 -0.17 2.63 0.45
CA ASP A 400 0.13 3.31 -0.82
C ASP A 400 0.06 2.38 -2.03
N PHE A 401 -1.17 2.14 -2.51
CA PHE A 401 -1.44 1.27 -3.66
C PHE A 401 -1.47 2.03 -5.00
N GLY A 402 -0.76 3.16 -5.10
CA GLY A 402 -0.68 4.00 -6.29
C GLY A 402 -0.07 3.31 -7.53
N PHE A 403 0.54 2.13 -7.38
CA PHE A 403 1.08 1.32 -8.48
C PHE A 403 0.54 -0.11 -8.41
N MET A 404 -0.50 -0.40 -9.21
CA MET A 404 -1.11 -1.73 -9.32
C MET A 404 -1.50 -2.07 -10.76
N LEU A 405 -1.90 -3.32 -11.00
CA LEU A 405 -2.33 -3.86 -12.29
C LEU A 405 -1.31 -3.62 -13.42
N GLY A 406 -0.03 -3.62 -13.06
CA GLY A 406 1.08 -3.47 -14.00
C GLY A 406 1.47 -2.03 -14.35
N ILE A 407 0.98 -0.98 -13.65
CA ILE A 407 1.80 0.23 -13.57
C ILE A 407 3.03 -0.09 -12.73
N ALA A 408 4.20 0.33 -13.19
CA ALA A 408 5.39 0.49 -12.35
C ALA A 408 5.84 1.96 -12.34
N PRO A 409 6.43 2.44 -11.23
CA PRO A 409 7.14 3.72 -11.25
C PRO A 409 8.28 3.63 -12.30
N GLY A 410 8.28 4.56 -13.26
CA GLY A 410 9.22 4.54 -14.40
C GLY A 410 8.72 3.82 -15.67
N GLY A 411 7.46 3.38 -15.73
CA GLY A 411 6.86 2.80 -16.94
C GLY A 411 7.40 1.40 -17.26
N ASN A 412 7.75 1.15 -18.53
CA ASN A 412 8.17 -0.18 -19.00
C ASN A 412 9.51 -0.65 -18.38
N TRP A 413 10.30 0.24 -17.78
CA TRP A 413 11.56 -0.07 -17.07
C TRP A 413 11.32 -0.60 -15.63
N SER A 414 10.27 -1.37 -15.42
CA SER A 414 9.92 -1.97 -14.13
C SER A 414 10.99 -2.96 -13.66
N PHE A 415 11.96 -2.49 -12.88
CA PHE A 415 12.98 -3.35 -12.27
C PHE A 415 12.39 -4.41 -11.31
N GLU A 416 11.17 -4.23 -10.81
CA GLU A 416 10.51 -5.13 -9.84
C GLU A 416 9.86 -6.36 -10.50
N THR A 417 10.70 -7.39 -10.73
CA THR A 417 10.33 -8.71 -11.29
C THR A 417 9.87 -9.74 -10.27
N ALA A 418 10.05 -9.47 -8.96
CA ALA A 418 9.61 -10.38 -7.90
C ALA A 418 8.07 -10.46 -7.83
N PRO A 419 7.48 -11.66 -7.62
CA PRO A 419 6.03 -11.80 -7.40
C PRO A 419 5.50 -10.99 -6.21
N PHE A 420 6.28 -10.92 -5.12
CA PHE A 420 6.03 -10.11 -3.93
C PHE A 420 7.34 -9.93 -3.13
N LYS A 421 7.35 -9.04 -2.12
CA LYS A 421 8.52 -8.82 -1.26
C LYS A 421 8.63 -9.92 -0.20
N LEU A 422 9.72 -10.70 -0.21
CA LEU A 422 10.02 -11.69 0.83
C LEU A 422 11.50 -11.60 1.26
N THR A 423 11.76 -10.88 2.36
CA THR A 423 13.12 -10.61 2.83
C THR A 423 13.66 -11.72 3.73
N LYS A 424 15.00 -11.76 3.93
CA LYS A 424 15.61 -12.68 4.92
C LYS A 424 15.06 -12.44 6.32
N GLU A 425 14.84 -11.18 6.71
CA GLU A 425 14.33 -10.83 8.04
C GLU A 425 12.89 -11.31 8.26
N MET A 426 12.00 -11.15 7.28
CA MET A 426 10.64 -11.69 7.33
C MET A 426 10.65 -13.21 7.54
N VAL A 427 11.48 -13.93 6.78
CA VAL A 427 11.65 -15.39 6.96
C VAL A 427 12.32 -15.74 8.29
N THR A 428 13.16 -14.86 8.85
CA THR A 428 13.79 -15.06 10.18
C THR A 428 12.77 -14.89 11.31
N VAL A 429 11.80 -13.98 11.20
CA VAL A 429 10.66 -13.88 12.15
C VAL A 429 9.92 -15.22 12.24
N LEU A 430 9.67 -15.87 11.10
CA LEU A 430 9.05 -17.20 11.03
C LEU A 430 9.95 -18.35 11.54
N GLY A 431 11.24 -18.10 11.80
CA GLY A 431 12.18 -19.13 12.29
C GLY A 431 13.04 -19.78 11.19
N GLY A 432 13.06 -19.23 9.98
CA GLY A 432 13.90 -19.71 8.87
C GLY A 432 13.18 -20.63 7.87
N VAL A 433 13.84 -20.91 6.74
CA VAL A 433 13.27 -21.65 5.59
C VAL A 433 12.94 -23.12 5.88
N SER A 434 13.47 -23.68 6.97
CA SER A 434 13.24 -25.05 7.44
C SER A 434 12.27 -25.13 8.62
N SER A 435 11.67 -24.01 9.02
CA SER A 435 10.72 -23.96 10.15
C SER A 435 9.32 -24.42 9.75
N ALA A 436 8.58 -24.96 10.72
CA ALA A 436 7.17 -25.31 10.54
C ALA A 436 6.32 -24.10 10.12
N LEU A 437 6.53 -22.93 10.71
CA LEU A 437 5.83 -21.69 10.36
C LEU A 437 6.14 -21.21 8.93
N PHE A 438 7.34 -21.47 8.40
CA PHE A 438 7.62 -21.20 6.99
C PHE A 438 6.94 -22.21 6.06
N GLY A 439 6.78 -23.47 6.47
CA GLY A 439 5.91 -24.43 5.80
C GLY A 439 4.45 -23.97 5.78
N GLU A 440 3.92 -23.54 6.93
CA GLU A 440 2.56 -22.97 7.09
C GLU A 440 2.39 -21.72 6.21
N PHE A 441 3.40 -20.86 6.07
CA PHE A 441 3.39 -19.72 5.15
C PHE A 441 3.17 -20.16 3.69
N VAL A 442 3.91 -21.16 3.22
CA VAL A 442 3.79 -21.66 1.85
C VAL A 442 2.42 -22.32 1.63
N GLN A 443 1.92 -23.04 2.63
CA GLN A 443 0.59 -23.65 2.63
C GLN A 443 -0.52 -22.59 2.56
N LEU A 444 -0.45 -21.55 3.38
CA LEU A 444 -1.42 -20.46 3.40
C LEU A 444 -1.40 -19.61 2.11
N VAL A 445 -0.23 -19.39 1.49
CA VAL A 445 -0.16 -18.75 0.16
C VAL A 445 -0.80 -19.61 -0.92
N ALA A 446 -0.61 -20.94 -0.88
CA ALA A 446 -1.25 -21.85 -1.82
C ALA A 446 -2.76 -21.94 -1.64
N LEU A 447 -3.24 -22.10 -0.41
CA LEU A 447 -4.66 -22.10 -0.08
C LEU A 447 -5.33 -20.77 -0.43
N GLY A 448 -4.68 -19.64 -0.14
CA GLY A 448 -5.16 -18.32 -0.53
C GLY A 448 -5.27 -18.13 -2.03
N LEU A 449 -4.34 -18.69 -2.82
CA LEU A 449 -4.42 -18.65 -4.27
C LEU A 449 -5.52 -19.57 -4.84
N LEU A 450 -5.74 -20.74 -4.23
CA LEU A 450 -6.85 -21.64 -4.58
C LEU A 450 -8.23 -21.03 -4.24
N ALA A 451 -8.35 -20.38 -3.08
CA ALA A 451 -9.55 -19.62 -2.70
C ALA A 451 -9.79 -18.41 -3.63
N ALA A 452 -8.72 -17.76 -4.10
CA ALA A 452 -8.82 -16.70 -5.10
C ALA A 452 -9.22 -17.26 -6.49
N GLN A 453 -8.71 -18.43 -6.89
CA GLN A 453 -9.04 -19.11 -8.14
C GLN A 453 -10.54 -19.40 -8.28
N THR A 454 -11.20 -19.88 -7.21
CA THR A 454 -12.64 -20.16 -7.21
C THR A 454 -13.52 -18.90 -7.28
N HIS A 455 -12.99 -17.74 -6.88
CA HIS A 455 -13.71 -16.45 -6.86
C HIS A 455 -13.21 -15.46 -7.92
N ALA A 456 -12.40 -15.91 -8.87
CA ALA A 456 -11.66 -15.02 -9.77
C ALA A 456 -12.56 -14.07 -10.56
N GLU A 457 -13.67 -14.54 -11.13
CA GLU A 457 -14.57 -13.70 -11.94
C GLU A 457 -15.22 -12.56 -11.13
N LYS A 458 -15.40 -12.70 -9.81
CA LYS A 458 -15.83 -11.60 -8.91
C LYS A 458 -14.81 -10.46 -8.89
N VAL A 459 -13.51 -10.80 -8.86
CA VAL A 459 -12.42 -9.82 -8.86
C VAL A 459 -12.19 -9.26 -10.27
N VAL A 460 -12.27 -10.11 -11.30
CA VAL A 460 -12.08 -9.69 -12.71
C VAL A 460 -13.21 -8.74 -13.14
N ALA A 461 -14.46 -9.02 -12.80
CA ALA A 461 -15.59 -8.13 -13.10
C ALA A 461 -15.45 -6.75 -12.43
N LEU A 462 -14.97 -6.69 -11.18
CA LEU A 462 -14.69 -5.42 -10.50
C LEU A 462 -13.59 -4.61 -11.22
N VAL A 463 -12.56 -5.28 -11.76
CA VAL A 463 -11.53 -4.64 -12.58
C VAL A 463 -12.09 -4.19 -13.92
N GLU A 464 -12.86 -5.03 -14.61
CA GLU A 464 -13.49 -4.72 -15.90
C GLU A 464 -14.40 -3.49 -15.83
N ILE A 465 -15.28 -3.42 -14.83
CA ILE A 465 -16.15 -2.26 -14.57
C ILE A 465 -15.32 -0.98 -14.33
N MET A 466 -14.23 -1.08 -13.58
CA MET A 466 -13.38 0.07 -13.25
C MET A 466 -12.37 0.45 -14.34
N MET A 467 -12.17 -0.40 -15.35
CA MET A 467 -11.41 -0.11 -16.57
C MET A 467 -12.23 0.66 -17.61
N HIS A 468 -13.54 0.38 -17.69
CA HIS A 468 -14.43 0.94 -18.70
C HIS A 468 -14.46 2.49 -18.67
N ASN A 469 -13.96 3.11 -19.74
CA ASN A 469 -13.81 4.57 -19.90
C ASN A 469 -13.07 5.26 -18.73
N SER A 470 -12.14 4.55 -18.09
CA SER A 470 -11.49 5.05 -16.88
C SER A 470 -10.43 6.10 -17.16
N THR A 471 -10.39 7.13 -16.30
CA THR A 471 -9.36 8.18 -16.32
C THR A 471 -8.16 7.84 -15.43
N PHE A 472 -8.10 6.65 -14.84
CA PHE A 472 -7.01 6.29 -13.92
C PHE A 472 -5.70 5.98 -14.67
N PRO A 473 -4.52 6.35 -14.12
CA PRO A 473 -3.22 6.03 -14.71
C PRO A 473 -3.00 4.53 -14.99
N CYS A 474 -3.67 3.62 -14.26
CA CYS A 474 -3.57 2.18 -14.52
C CYS A 474 -4.22 1.72 -15.83
N PHE A 475 -5.11 2.51 -16.41
CA PHE A 475 -6.00 2.10 -17.51
C PHE A 475 -5.92 3.01 -18.74
N GLN A 476 -5.36 4.23 -18.63
CA GLN A 476 -5.15 5.12 -19.78
C GLN A 476 -4.23 4.47 -20.83
N GLY A 477 -4.69 4.41 -22.09
CA GLY A 477 -3.92 3.86 -23.22
C GLY A 477 -3.69 2.34 -23.15
N ARG A 478 -4.46 1.61 -22.34
CA ARG A 478 -4.30 0.16 -22.13
C ARG A 478 -5.34 -0.63 -22.92
N ASP A 479 -4.92 -1.79 -23.41
CA ASP A 479 -5.81 -2.79 -23.99
C ASP A 479 -6.52 -3.55 -22.86
N VAL A 480 -7.81 -3.25 -22.69
CA VAL A 480 -8.66 -3.81 -21.63
C VAL A 480 -8.74 -5.33 -21.72
N SER A 481 -8.96 -5.88 -22.92
CA SER A 481 -9.13 -7.31 -23.13
C SER A 481 -7.85 -8.08 -22.77
N ARG A 482 -6.72 -7.63 -23.31
CA ARG A 482 -5.40 -8.23 -23.03
C ARG A 482 -5.03 -8.16 -21.56
N ASP A 483 -5.35 -7.07 -20.86
CA ASP A 483 -4.97 -6.91 -19.46
C ASP A 483 -5.91 -7.66 -18.50
N LEU A 484 -7.20 -7.80 -18.83
CA LEU A 484 -8.11 -8.73 -18.15
C LEU A 484 -7.70 -10.18 -18.39
N GLN A 485 -7.23 -10.55 -19.59
CA GLN A 485 -6.68 -11.88 -19.85
C GLN A 485 -5.40 -12.16 -19.05
N LYS A 486 -4.49 -11.18 -18.96
CA LYS A 486 -3.33 -11.25 -18.05
C LYS A 486 -3.73 -11.34 -16.57
N LEU A 487 -4.85 -10.73 -16.16
CA LEU A 487 -5.37 -10.87 -14.80
C LEU A 487 -5.90 -12.29 -14.57
N ARG A 488 -6.77 -12.79 -15.45
CA ARG A 488 -7.30 -14.17 -15.42
C ARG A 488 -6.19 -15.22 -15.40
N SER A 489 -5.12 -15.05 -16.18
CA SER A 489 -4.01 -16.01 -16.19
C SER A 489 -3.27 -16.10 -14.84
N ARG A 490 -3.20 -15.01 -14.05
CA ARG A 490 -2.61 -15.02 -12.70
C ARG A 490 -3.48 -15.73 -11.66
N PHE A 491 -4.78 -15.86 -11.89
CA PHE A 491 -5.66 -16.70 -11.06
C PHE A 491 -5.50 -18.20 -11.32
N LEU A 492 -4.73 -18.61 -12.34
CA LEU A 492 -4.44 -20.01 -12.66
C LEU A 492 -5.70 -20.88 -12.90
N LEU A 493 -6.80 -20.29 -13.40
CA LEU A 493 -8.16 -20.87 -13.47
C LEU A 493 -8.23 -22.35 -13.85
N HIS A 494 -7.45 -22.79 -14.84
CA HIS A 494 -7.47 -24.15 -15.39
C HIS A 494 -6.35 -25.08 -14.83
N ARG A 495 -5.67 -24.69 -13.74
CA ARG A 495 -4.63 -25.50 -13.09
C ARG A 495 -5.24 -26.30 -11.92
N SER A 496 -4.82 -27.56 -11.79
CA SER A 496 -5.16 -28.42 -10.64
C SER A 496 -4.44 -27.97 -9.36
N THR A 497 -4.89 -28.45 -8.20
CA THR A 497 -4.26 -28.20 -6.89
C THR A 497 -2.74 -28.41 -6.96
N GLU A 498 -2.28 -29.53 -7.51
CA GLU A 498 -0.86 -29.84 -7.68
C GLU A 498 -0.12 -28.78 -8.52
N LYS A 499 -0.66 -28.42 -9.70
CA LYS A 499 -0.03 -27.44 -10.61
C LYS A 499 0.00 -26.03 -9.99
N THR A 500 -1.04 -25.66 -9.22
CA THR A 500 -1.10 -24.42 -8.44
C THR A 500 -0.06 -24.41 -7.33
N VAL A 501 0.07 -25.48 -6.53
CA VAL A 501 1.11 -25.59 -5.49
C VAL A 501 2.52 -25.57 -6.08
N LYS A 502 2.79 -26.28 -7.19
CA LYS A 502 4.07 -26.23 -7.92
C LYS A 502 4.42 -24.79 -8.32
N THR A 503 3.43 -24.02 -8.77
CA THR A 503 3.58 -22.61 -9.15
C THR A 503 3.88 -21.71 -7.94
N VAL A 504 3.17 -21.90 -6.82
CA VAL A 504 3.39 -21.16 -5.57
C VAL A 504 4.79 -21.39 -5.00
N VAL A 505 5.28 -22.64 -5.00
CA VAL A 505 6.66 -22.95 -4.58
C VAL A 505 7.69 -22.26 -5.48
N LYS A 506 7.49 -22.24 -6.81
CA LYS A 506 8.32 -21.46 -7.74
C LYS A 506 8.28 -19.95 -7.44
N MET A 507 7.11 -19.38 -7.18
CA MET A 507 6.94 -17.94 -6.85
C MET A 507 7.66 -17.55 -5.54
N ILE A 508 7.61 -18.40 -4.51
CA ILE A 508 8.27 -18.15 -3.22
C ILE A 508 9.79 -18.20 -3.38
N ARG A 509 10.32 -19.14 -4.15
CA ARG A 509 11.76 -19.18 -4.52
C ARG A 509 12.18 -17.94 -5.29
N ALA A 510 11.37 -17.48 -6.24
CA ALA A 510 11.64 -16.26 -7.01
C ALA A 510 11.54 -14.97 -6.17
N SER A 511 10.70 -14.94 -5.14
CA SER A 511 10.54 -13.79 -4.24
C SER A 511 11.63 -13.71 -3.18
N TYR A 512 12.06 -14.85 -2.63
CA TYR A 512 13.02 -14.90 -1.54
C TYR A 512 14.42 -14.42 -1.94
N LYS A 513 14.95 -13.43 -1.20
CA LYS A 513 16.29 -12.84 -1.44
C LYS A 513 16.50 -12.26 -2.86
N ASN A 514 15.42 -11.97 -3.61
CA ASN A 514 15.48 -11.54 -5.01
C ASN A 514 16.47 -10.37 -5.22
N LYS A 515 17.36 -10.52 -6.22
CA LYS A 515 18.41 -9.54 -6.54
C LYS A 515 17.85 -8.18 -6.96
N TRP A 516 16.70 -8.16 -7.65
CA TRP A 516 16.03 -6.95 -8.11
C TRP A 516 15.34 -6.20 -6.99
N THR A 517 14.67 -6.91 -6.06
CA THR A 517 14.11 -6.28 -4.85
C THR A 517 15.19 -5.55 -4.06
N LYS A 518 16.37 -6.15 -3.88
CA LYS A 518 17.52 -5.49 -3.22
C LYS A 518 18.01 -4.26 -3.97
N ARG A 519 18.06 -4.30 -5.31
CA ARG A 519 18.41 -3.13 -6.15
C ARG A 519 17.38 -2.01 -5.99
N TYR A 520 16.09 -2.36 -5.93
CA TYR A 520 15.01 -1.40 -5.73
C TYR A 520 15.06 -0.77 -4.34
N ASP A 521 15.26 -1.55 -3.29
CA ASP A 521 15.44 -1.01 -1.93
C ASP A 521 16.70 -0.11 -1.84
N GLN A 522 17.77 -0.43 -2.57
CA GLN A 522 18.96 0.43 -2.66
C GLN A 522 18.70 1.73 -3.45
N PHE A 523 17.89 1.68 -4.52
CA PHE A 523 17.42 2.89 -5.22
C PHE A 523 16.60 3.77 -4.27
N GLN A 524 15.64 3.19 -3.55
CA GLN A 524 14.81 3.88 -2.55
C GLN A 524 15.63 4.45 -1.38
N LYS A 525 16.75 3.81 -1.02
CA LYS A 525 17.73 4.36 -0.07
C LYS A 525 18.43 5.61 -0.59
N ILE A 526 18.76 5.65 -1.88
CA ILE A 526 19.47 6.76 -2.51
C ILE A 526 18.51 7.95 -2.76
N THR A 527 17.30 7.69 -3.26
CA THR A 527 16.36 8.75 -3.65
C THR A 527 15.50 9.27 -2.50
N ASN A 528 15.02 8.37 -1.63
CA ASN A 528 14.04 8.67 -0.58
C ASN A 528 14.57 8.40 0.84
N GLY A 529 15.83 7.98 0.99
CA GLY A 529 16.43 7.67 2.29
C GLY A 529 15.83 6.45 2.99
N ILE A 530 15.15 5.56 2.28
CA ILE A 530 14.45 4.39 2.83
C ILE A 530 15.44 3.22 3.04
N VAL A 531 15.46 2.62 4.23
CA VAL A 531 16.42 1.57 4.59
C VAL A 531 15.96 0.19 4.10
N PRO A 532 16.83 -0.58 3.40
CA PRO A 532 16.53 -1.93 2.86
C PRO A 532 16.28 -2.99 3.93
#